data_AF-A0A969BPE3-F1
#
_entry.id   AF-A0A969BPE3-F1
#
_cell.length_a   1.000
_cell.length_b   1.000
_cell.length_c   1.000
_cell.angle_alpha   90.00
_cell.angle_beta   90.00
_cell.angle_gamma   90.00
#
_symmetry.space_group_name_H-M   'P 1'
#
loop_
_entity.id
_entity.type
_entity.pdbx_description
1 polymer ?
#
loop_
_entity_poly.entity_id
_entity_poly.type
_entity_poly.pdbx_seq_one_letter_code
_entity_poly.pdbx_strand_id
1 'polypeptide(L)'
;YVAGGKAGVLDTEAFVKRGMKVDYASQSGPMLVVNGQIHPKFSAGGTSLKRRNGVGIVGESMLVFAISENPVNFYDFAAFFRDQIGAKNALFLDGSVSSLYSAELSRNDGFLPLGPMVAVVK
;
A
#
# COMPACT_ATOMS: atom_id res chain seq x y z
N TYR A 1 3.02 -6.75 -7.13
CA TYR A 1 3.35 -7.26 -8.48
C TYR A 1 2.08 -7.40 -9.29
N VAL A 2 2.21 -7.45 -10.62
CA VAL A 2 1.16 -7.79 -11.58
C VAL A 2 1.69 -8.90 -12.49
N ALA A 3 0.89 -9.92 -12.74
CA ALA A 3 1.24 -11.07 -13.58
C ALA A 3 -0.03 -11.65 -14.23
N GLY A 4 -0.14 -11.56 -15.56
CA GLY A 4 -1.21 -12.20 -16.34
C GLY A 4 -2.62 -11.85 -15.88
N GLY A 5 -2.87 -10.57 -15.57
CA GLY A 5 -4.16 -10.09 -15.08
C GLY A 5 -4.43 -10.34 -13.58
N LYS A 6 -3.49 -10.96 -12.86
CA LYS A 6 -3.52 -11.07 -11.40
C LYS A 6 -2.55 -10.09 -10.77
N ALA A 7 -2.83 -9.70 -9.53
CA ALA A 7 -1.94 -8.86 -8.75
C ALA A 7 -1.75 -9.43 -7.35
N GLY A 8 -0.69 -8.98 -6.68
CA GLY A 8 -0.42 -9.40 -5.31
C GLY A 8 0.54 -8.48 -4.56
N VAL A 9 0.40 -8.52 -3.23
CA VAL A 9 1.28 -7.87 -2.26
C VAL A 9 1.90 -8.98 -1.41
N LEU A 10 3.23 -9.01 -1.35
CA LEU A 10 4.01 -10.03 -0.65
C LEU A 10 5.20 -9.35 0.02
N ASP A 11 5.69 -9.96 1.11
CA ASP A 11 7.04 -9.67 1.57
C ASP A 11 8.08 -10.21 0.56
N THR A 12 9.31 -9.71 0.68
CA THR A 12 10.40 -10.01 -0.26
C THR A 12 10.75 -11.50 -0.31
N GLU A 13 10.78 -12.19 0.83
CA GLU A 13 11.15 -13.60 0.88
C GLU A 13 10.10 -14.47 0.20
N ALA A 14 8.82 -14.20 0.47
CA ALA A 14 7.71 -14.87 -0.20
C ALA A 14 7.71 -14.61 -1.70
N PHE A 15 8.02 -13.38 -2.15
CA PHE A 15 8.13 -13.05 -3.56
C PHE A 15 9.24 -13.86 -4.25
N VAL A 16 10.45 -13.87 -3.68
CA VAL A 16 11.60 -14.62 -4.20
C VAL A 16 11.31 -16.12 -4.22
N LYS A 17 10.78 -16.68 -3.12
CA LYS A 17 10.49 -18.11 -3.00
C LYS A 17 9.47 -18.60 -4.03
N ARG A 18 8.50 -17.78 -4.41
CA ARG A 18 7.52 -18.16 -5.43
C ARG A 18 8.11 -18.23 -6.84
N GLY A 19 9.26 -17.58 -7.09
CA GLY A 19 9.96 -17.65 -8.38
C GLY A 19 9.09 -17.26 -9.59
N MET A 20 8.09 -16.39 -9.38
CA MET A 20 7.10 -16.08 -10.41
C MET A 20 7.72 -15.19 -11.48
N LYS A 21 7.41 -15.48 -12.74
CA LYS A 21 7.55 -14.50 -13.81
C LYS A 21 6.39 -13.50 -13.70
N VAL A 22 6.72 -12.23 -13.52
CA VAL A 22 5.76 -11.14 -13.36
C VAL A 22 5.95 -10.11 -14.47
N ASP A 23 4.87 -9.41 -14.82
CA ASP A 23 4.91 -8.34 -15.82
C ASP A 23 5.53 -7.08 -15.22
N TYR A 24 5.11 -6.77 -13.99
CA TYR A 24 5.60 -5.61 -13.24
C TYR A 24 5.71 -5.91 -11.74
N ALA A 25 6.74 -5.36 -11.10
CA ALA A 25 6.85 -5.34 -9.66
C ALA A 25 7.48 -4.01 -9.21
N SER A 26 6.92 -3.43 -8.16
CA SER A 26 7.53 -2.34 -7.42
C SER A 26 7.79 -2.82 -6.00
N GLN A 27 8.89 -2.36 -5.42
CA GLN A 27 9.28 -2.64 -4.05
C GLN A 27 9.26 -1.33 -3.26
N SER A 28 8.75 -1.41 -2.02
CA SER A 28 8.84 -0.35 -1.03
C SER A 28 8.93 -0.97 0.36
N GLY A 29 8.77 -0.17 1.41
CA GLY A 29 8.64 -0.64 2.77
C GLY A 29 8.38 0.49 3.75
N PRO A 30 7.88 0.15 4.94
CA PRO A 30 7.67 -1.22 5.45
C PRO A 30 6.40 -1.93 4.94
N MET A 31 6.34 -3.26 5.05
CA MET A 31 5.06 -3.96 4.99
C MET A 31 4.16 -3.44 6.13
N LEU A 32 2.89 -3.15 5.83
CA LEU A 32 1.91 -2.69 6.80
C LEU A 32 1.28 -3.87 7.56
N VAL A 33 0.85 -4.86 6.78
CA VAL A 33 0.22 -6.10 7.27
C VAL A 33 0.89 -7.27 6.56
N VAL A 34 1.25 -8.31 7.31
CA VAL A 34 1.82 -9.56 6.80
C VAL A 34 0.98 -10.71 7.34
N ASN A 35 0.37 -11.50 6.46
CA ASN A 35 -0.47 -12.65 6.81
C ASN A 35 -1.55 -12.32 7.88
N GLY A 36 -2.19 -11.15 7.74
CA GLY A 36 -3.22 -10.67 8.65
C GLY A 36 -2.70 -10.06 9.96
N GLN A 37 -1.39 -9.97 10.16
CA GLN A 37 -0.78 -9.37 11.34
C GLN A 37 -0.18 -8.00 11.02
N ILE A 38 -0.43 -7.00 11.86
CA ILE A 38 0.23 -5.70 11.75
C ILE A 38 1.74 -5.89 11.98
N HIS A 39 2.57 -5.22 11.19
CA HIS A 39 4.02 -5.33 11.33
C HIS A 39 4.46 -4.94 12.75
N PRO A 40 5.26 -5.78 13.44
CA PRO A 40 5.57 -5.62 14.88
C PRO A 40 6.37 -4.36 15.26
N LYS A 41 6.84 -3.58 14.27
CA LYS A 41 7.57 -2.33 14.52
C LYS A 41 6.63 -1.15 14.76
N PHE A 42 5.32 -1.33 14.54
CA PHE A 42 4.35 -0.27 14.73
C PHE A 42 3.72 -0.40 16.10
N SER A 43 3.92 0.62 16.92
CA SER A 43 3.28 0.73 18.23
C SER A 43 1.94 1.44 18.09
N ALA A 44 0.92 0.91 18.76
CA ALA A 44 -0.33 1.64 18.98
C ALA A 44 -0.02 2.97 19.69
N GLY A 45 -0.65 4.06 19.22
CA GLY A 45 -0.37 5.41 19.75
C GLY A 45 1.02 5.96 19.38
N GLY A 46 1.67 5.44 18.33
CA GLY A 46 2.96 5.94 17.87
C GLY A 46 2.94 7.44 17.54
N THR A 47 4.01 8.15 17.91
CA THR A 47 4.09 9.62 17.80
C THR A 47 4.42 10.14 16.39
N SER A 48 4.87 9.26 15.49
CA SER A 48 5.21 9.63 14.10
C SER A 48 3.95 9.78 13.26
N LEU A 49 3.37 10.98 13.26
CA LEU A 49 2.20 11.34 12.49
C LEU A 49 2.61 11.95 11.14
N LYS A 50 2.24 11.29 10.04
CA LYS A 50 2.52 11.75 8.67
C LYS A 50 1.35 11.41 7.76
N ARG A 51 1.24 12.10 6.63
CA ARG A 51 0.44 11.59 5.50
C ARG A 51 1.06 10.26 5.06
N ARG A 52 0.23 9.25 4.84
CA ARG A 52 0.67 7.90 4.44
C ARG A 52 -0.12 7.43 3.25
N ASN A 53 0.52 6.70 2.36
CA ASN A 53 -0.16 5.92 1.34
C ASN A 53 0.28 4.45 1.39
N GLY A 54 -0.51 3.61 0.76
CA GLY A 54 -0.25 2.18 0.73
C GLY A 54 -1.18 1.44 -0.21
N VAL A 55 -0.88 0.15 -0.38
CA VAL A 55 -1.69 -0.78 -1.16
C VAL A 55 -1.90 -2.06 -0.37
N GLY A 56 -3.15 -2.53 -0.31
CA GLY A 56 -3.55 -3.80 0.28
C GLY A 56 -4.13 -4.73 -0.77
N ILE A 57 -4.05 -6.04 -0.55
CA ILE A 57 -4.76 -7.04 -1.35
C ILE A 57 -5.93 -7.65 -0.58
N VAL A 58 -7.09 -7.66 -1.24
CA VAL A 58 -8.35 -8.26 -0.78
C VAL A 58 -8.72 -9.42 -1.72
N GLY A 59 -9.13 -10.55 -1.14
CA GLY A 59 -9.41 -11.76 -1.90
C GLY A 59 -8.18 -12.27 -2.67
N GLU A 60 -8.39 -12.74 -3.90
CA GLU A 60 -7.32 -13.34 -4.70
C GLU A 60 -6.50 -12.34 -5.53
N SER A 61 -7.06 -11.17 -5.87
CA SER A 61 -6.42 -10.26 -6.83
C SER A 61 -6.84 -8.79 -6.73
N MET A 62 -7.78 -8.42 -5.85
CA MET A 62 -8.24 -7.04 -5.77
C MET A 62 -7.25 -6.19 -4.97
N LEU A 63 -6.68 -5.17 -5.61
CA LEU A 63 -5.83 -4.19 -4.93
C LEU A 63 -6.67 -2.99 -4.46
N VAL A 64 -6.40 -2.54 -3.24
CA VAL A 64 -6.96 -1.32 -2.68
C VAL A 64 -5.82 -0.36 -2.39
N PHE A 65 -5.81 0.78 -3.07
CA PHE A 65 -4.89 1.87 -2.81
C PHE A 65 -5.54 2.88 -1.88
N ALA A 66 -4.80 3.35 -0.88
CA ALA A 66 -5.28 4.34 0.07
C ALA A 66 -4.22 5.40 0.32
N ILE A 67 -4.66 6.63 0.55
CA ILE A 67 -3.86 7.76 1.03
C ILE A 67 -4.63 8.46 2.14
N SER A 68 -3.96 8.80 3.25
CA SER A 68 -4.60 9.50 4.35
C SER A 68 -4.75 11.00 4.05
N GLU A 69 -5.91 11.58 4.37
CA GLU A 69 -6.08 13.04 4.28
C GLU A 69 -5.26 13.75 5.36
N ASN A 70 -5.40 13.26 6.60
CA ASN A 70 -4.73 13.77 7.78
C ASN A 70 -3.49 12.93 8.15
N PRO A 71 -2.54 13.49 8.92
CA PRO A 71 -1.45 12.73 9.49
C PRO A 71 -1.94 11.60 10.39
N VAL A 72 -1.44 10.39 10.16
CA VAL A 72 -1.73 9.20 10.97
C VAL A 72 -0.43 8.49 11.34
N ASN A 73 -0.43 7.70 12.41
CA ASN A 73 0.71 6.85 12.73
C ASN A 73 0.69 5.57 11.87
N PHE A 74 1.81 4.83 11.85
CA PHE A 74 1.90 3.59 11.06
C PHE A 74 0.93 2.51 11.54
N TYR A 75 0.68 2.44 12.85
CA TYR A 75 -0.19 1.42 13.43
C TYR A 75 -1.64 1.62 12.96
N ASP A 76 -2.17 2.83 13.09
CA ASP A 76 -3.55 3.15 12.69
C ASP A 76 -3.74 2.94 11.19
N PHE A 77 -2.73 3.29 10.38
CA PHE A 77 -2.78 3.05 8.94
C PHE A 77 -2.72 1.56 8.59
N ALA A 78 -1.92 0.76 9.29
CA ALA A 78 -1.90 -0.69 9.13
C ALA A 78 -3.21 -1.33 9.62
N ALA A 79 -3.77 -0.85 10.74
CA ALA A 79 -5.05 -1.29 11.28
C ALA A 79 -6.20 -1.00 10.32
N PHE A 80 -6.20 0.15 9.63
CA PHE A 80 -7.16 0.41 8.56
C PHE A 80 -7.13 -0.68 7.47
N PHE A 81 -5.95 -1.04 6.97
CA PHE A 81 -5.84 -2.12 5.99
C PHE A 81 -6.29 -3.47 6.53
N ARG A 82 -5.89 -3.84 7.75
CA ARG A 82 -6.25 -5.13 8.34
C ARG A 82 -7.73 -5.22 8.67
N ASP A 83 -8.27 -4.22 9.36
CA ASP A 83 -9.57 -4.30 10.05
C ASP A 83 -10.71 -3.75 9.19
N GLN A 84 -10.48 -2.69 8.42
CA GLN A 84 -11.53 -2.05 7.61
C GLN A 84 -11.54 -2.57 6.18
N ILE A 85 -10.35 -2.75 5.58
CA ILE A 85 -10.22 -3.28 4.22
C ILE A 85 -10.20 -4.81 4.19
N GLY A 86 -9.83 -5.47 5.31
CA GLY A 86 -9.71 -6.92 5.36
C GLY A 86 -8.48 -7.46 4.61
N ALA A 87 -7.46 -6.61 4.39
CA ALA A 87 -6.27 -6.99 3.65
C ALA A 87 -5.38 -7.90 4.49
N LYS A 88 -5.06 -9.09 3.97
CA LYS A 88 -4.11 -10.01 4.61
C LYS A 88 -2.67 -9.57 4.43
N ASN A 89 -2.38 -8.89 3.33
CA ASN A 89 -1.08 -8.27 3.08
C ASN A 89 -1.30 -6.84 2.61
N ALA A 90 -0.52 -5.93 3.16
CA ALA A 90 -0.52 -4.53 2.76
C ALA A 90 0.90 -3.96 2.83
N LEU A 91 1.21 -3.05 1.92
CA LEU A 91 2.54 -2.45 1.75
C LEU A 91 2.40 -0.94 1.80
N PHE A 92 3.25 -0.29 2.61
CA PHE A 92 3.43 1.16 2.56
C PHE A 92 4.21 1.52 1.30
N LEU A 93 3.78 2.57 0.58
CA LEU A 93 4.48 3.01 -0.63
C LEU A 93 5.42 4.18 -0.31
N ASP A 94 4.95 5.42 -0.39
CA ASP A 94 5.75 6.61 -0.13
C ASP A 94 5.23 7.39 1.09
N GLY A 95 6.13 8.14 1.71
CA GLY A 95 5.85 9.06 2.80
C GLY A 95 5.52 10.46 2.31
N SER A 96 6.21 11.45 2.86
CA SER A 96 5.86 12.87 2.81
C SER A 96 5.59 13.44 1.41
N VAL A 97 6.10 12.81 0.35
CA VAL A 97 5.87 13.18 -1.05
C VAL A 97 4.84 12.21 -1.65
N SER A 98 3.57 12.37 -1.30
CA SER A 98 2.49 11.50 -1.77
C SER A 98 1.37 12.32 -2.39
N SER A 99 0.91 11.90 -3.57
CA SER A 99 -0.16 12.55 -4.33
C SER A 99 -1.14 11.53 -4.89
N LEU A 100 -2.42 11.91 -4.96
CA LEU A 100 -3.48 11.17 -5.62
C LEU A 100 -4.15 12.04 -6.69
N TYR A 101 -4.31 11.45 -7.86
CA TYR A 101 -5.22 11.92 -8.89
C TYR A 101 -6.42 10.97 -8.96
N SER A 102 -7.63 11.49 -8.81
CA SER A 102 -8.87 10.76 -9.01
C SER A 102 -9.97 11.70 -9.47
N ALA A 103 -10.41 11.55 -10.73
CA ALA A 103 -11.51 12.32 -11.27
C ALA A 103 -12.84 12.02 -10.53
N GLU A 104 -13.05 10.76 -10.13
CA GLU A 104 -14.24 10.34 -9.38
C GLU A 104 -14.34 11.03 -8.01
N LEU A 105 -13.20 11.20 -7.33
CA LEU A 105 -13.13 11.92 -6.07
C LEU A 105 -12.98 13.44 -6.24
N SER A 106 -12.99 13.95 -7.48
CA SER A 106 -12.65 15.33 -7.82
C SER A 106 -11.35 15.81 -7.17
N ARG A 107 -10.35 14.91 -7.11
CA ARG A 107 -9.07 15.14 -6.43
C ARG A 107 -7.93 15.19 -7.43
N ASN A 108 -7.13 16.24 -7.33
CA ASN A 108 -5.90 16.42 -8.08
C ASN A 108 -4.87 17.08 -7.16
N ASP A 109 -4.08 16.26 -6.48
CA ASP A 109 -3.02 16.76 -5.60
C ASP A 109 -1.92 17.49 -6.39
N GLY A 110 -1.22 18.42 -5.73
CA GLY A 110 -0.23 19.27 -6.38
C GLY A 110 1.02 18.55 -6.89
N PHE A 111 1.69 19.18 -7.86
CA PHE A 111 2.91 18.67 -8.48
C PHE A 111 4.12 18.83 -7.55
N LEU A 112 4.45 17.77 -6.83
CA LEU A 112 5.82 17.52 -6.39
C LEU A 112 6.52 16.68 -7.48
N PRO A 113 7.86 16.67 -7.56
CA PRO A 113 8.57 15.71 -8.40
C PRO A 113 8.25 14.28 -7.92
N LEU A 114 7.27 13.65 -8.56
CA LEU A 114 6.83 12.30 -8.23
C LEU A 114 7.77 11.28 -8.87
N GLY A 115 8.05 10.22 -8.12
CA GLY A 115 8.78 9.06 -8.62
C GLY A 115 7.85 8.07 -9.33
N PRO A 116 7.92 6.77 -8.99
CA PRO A 116 7.05 5.76 -9.58
C PRO A 116 5.56 6.10 -9.40
N MET A 117 4.81 6.06 -10.50
CA MET A 117 3.36 6.24 -10.49
C MET A 117 2.68 4.89 -10.78
N VAL A 118 1.61 4.61 -10.03
CA VAL A 118 0.73 3.47 -10.30
C VAL A 118 -0.62 4.03 -10.74
N ALA A 119 -1.02 3.69 -11.96
CA ALA A 119 -2.31 4.07 -12.51
C ALA A 119 -3.19 2.84 -12.68
N VAL A 120 -4.46 2.97 -12.31
CA VAL A 120 -5.51 2.00 -12.66
C VAL A 120 -6.26 2.60 -13.83
N VAL A 121 -6.10 2.01 -15.01
CA VAL A 121 -6.79 2.40 -16.25
C VAL A 121 -7.78 1.30 -16.62
N LYS A 122 -8.98 1.71 -17.07
CA LYS A 122 -10.00 0.79 -17.61
C LYS A 122 -9.81 0.61 -19.11
#